data_AF-A0A2X0MZQ9-F1
#
_entry.id   AF-A0A2X0MZQ9-F1
#
_cell.length_a   1.000
_cell.length_b   1.000
_cell.length_c   1.000
_cell.angle_alpha   90.00
_cell.angle_beta   90.00
_cell.angle_gamma   90.00
#
_symmetry.space_group_name_H-M   'P 1'
#
loop_
_entity.id
_entity.type
_entity.pdbx_description
1 polymer ?
#
loop_
_entity_poly.entity_id
_entity_poly.type
_entity_poly.pdbx_seq_one_letter_code
_entity_poly.pdbx_strand_id
1 'polypeptide(L)'
;MAIRPLVGTPLAGCCTVLSVLGIVILLALGLAFDHGADVLTGSTKSPKDAHAVAQQCYRAAIVYAAFVGFCGCQIGMNARHARGAVRI
;
A
#
# COMPACT_ATOMS: atom_id res chain seq x y z
N MET A 1 12.32 -7.39 26.35
CA MET A 1 11.17 -7.76 25.49
C MET A 1 11.73 -8.19 24.13
N ALA A 2 11.81 -9.50 23.85
CA ALA A 2 12.31 -9.97 22.56
C ALA A 2 11.21 -9.79 21.50
N ILE A 3 11.42 -8.88 20.54
CA ILE A 3 10.46 -8.63 19.47
C ILE A 3 10.67 -9.71 18.40
N ARG A 4 10.07 -10.88 18.62
CA ARG A 4 10.14 -11.97 17.65
C ARG A 4 9.35 -11.53 16.41
N PRO A 5 9.93 -11.60 15.20
CA PRO A 5 9.20 -11.27 13.98
C PRO A 5 7.99 -12.22 13.85
N LEU A 6 6.78 -11.66 13.85
CA LEU A 6 5.53 -12.43 13.70
C LEU A 6 5.35 -12.99 12.27
N VAL A 7 6.02 -12.39 11.28
CA VAL A 7 5.89 -12.74 9.86
C VAL A 7 7.28 -13.07 9.32
N GLY A 8 7.39 -14.16 8.56
CA GLY A 8 8.64 -14.55 7.90
C GLY A 8 9.10 -13.50 6.88
N THR A 9 10.41 -13.30 6.76
CA THR A 9 11.08 -12.38 5.83
C THR A 9 10.48 -12.34 4.40
N PRO A 10 10.19 -13.48 3.74
CA PRO A 10 9.70 -13.46 2.35
C PRO A 10 8.26 -12.93 2.24
N LEU A 11 7.41 -13.20 3.23
CA LEU A 11 6.01 -12.78 3.23
C LEU A 11 5.89 -11.26 3.51
N ALA A 12 6.69 -10.75 4.45
CA ALA A 12 6.73 -9.33 4.76
C ALA A 12 7.25 -8.51 3.56
N GLY A 13 8.27 -9.02 2.85
CA GLY A 13 8.79 -8.41 1.62
C GLY A 13 7.70 -8.27 0.54
N CYS A 14 7.02 -9.36 0.21
CA CYS A 14 5.95 -9.37 -0.78
C CYS A 14 4.82 -8.39 -0.44
N CYS A 15 4.36 -8.38 0.83
CA CYS A 15 3.29 -7.49 1.27
C CYS A 15 3.67 -6.01 1.15
N THR A 16 4.93 -5.67 1.42
CA THR A 16 5.43 -4.29 1.31
C THR A 16 5.48 -3.83 -0.15
N VAL A 17 5.96 -4.69 -1.06
CA VAL A 17 6.01 -4.40 -2.50
C VAL A 17 4.60 -4.21 -3.08
N LEU A 18 3.67 -5.12 -2.75
CA LEU A 18 2.29 -5.02 -3.20
C LEU A 18 1.60 -3.76 -2.67
N SER A 19 1.88 -3.38 -1.42
CA SER A 19 1.29 -2.17 -0.84
C SER A 19 1.85 -0.89 -1.46
N VAL A 20 3.14 -0.85 -1.78
CA VAL A 20 3.75 0.29 -2.48
C VAL A 20 3.17 0.43 -3.90
N LEU A 21 3.10 -0.67 -4.66
CA LEU A 21 2.48 -0.65 -5.99
C LEU A 21 1.00 -0.24 -5.93
N GLY A 22 0.26 -0.73 -4.93
CA GLY A 22 -1.12 -0.33 -4.68
C GLY A 22 -1.27 1.17 -4.48
N ILE A 23 -0.47 1.77 -3.59
CA ILE A 23 -0.50 3.22 -3.34
C ILE A 23 -0.28 4.03 -4.62
N VAL A 24 0.72 3.64 -5.44
CA VAL A 24 1.04 4.34 -6.69
C VAL A 24 -0.14 4.29 -7.66
N ILE A 25 -0.74 3.11 -7.85
CA ILE A 25 -1.88 2.93 -8.76
C ILE A 25 -3.11 3.68 -8.25
N LEU A 26 -3.40 3.63 -6.94
CA LEU A 26 -4.54 4.31 -6.34
C LEU A 26 -4.40 5.84 -6.36
N LEU A 27 -3.19 6.38 -6.21
CA LEU A 27 -2.92 7.81 -6.37
C LEU A 27 -3.07 8.25 -7.83
N ALA A 28 -2.55 7.47 -8.78
CA ALA A 28 -2.71 7.76 -10.21
C ALA A 28 -4.20 7.73 -10.62
N LEU A 29 -4.96 6.76 -10.14
CA LEU A 29 -6.42 6.68 -10.35
C LEU A 29 -7.14 7.85 -9.66
N GLY A 30 -6.79 8.18 -8.42
CA GLY A 30 -7.37 9.29 -7.68
C GLY A 30 -7.21 10.62 -8.42
N LEU A 31 -6.01 10.89 -8.93
CA LEU A 31 -5.72 12.08 -9.77
C LEU A 31 -6.46 12.02 -11.10
N ALA A 32 -6.54 10.86 -11.76
CA ALA A 32 -7.27 10.71 -13.02
C ALA A 32 -8.78 10.95 -12.86
N PHE A 33 -9.38 10.50 -11.76
CA PHE A 33 -10.79 10.74 -11.45
C PHE A 33 -11.07 12.19 -11.01
N ASP A 34 -10.11 12.85 -10.35
CA ASP A 34 -10.25 14.25 -9.90
C ASP A 34 -10.08 15.26 -11.06
N HIS A 35 -9.18 14.98 -12.00
CA HIS A 35 -9.00 15.77 -13.22
C HIS A 35 -10.06 15.50 -14.30
N GLY A 36 -11.09 14.69 -14.01
CA GLY A 36 -12.20 14.47 -14.93
C GLY A 36 -11.78 13.77 -16.21
N ALA A 37 -10.94 12.73 -16.14
CA ALA A 37 -10.58 11.95 -17.30
C ALA A 37 -11.82 11.26 -17.91
N ASP A 38 -12.36 11.88 -18.95
CA ASP A 38 -13.52 11.43 -19.77
C ASP A 38 -13.37 9.96 -20.25
N VAL A 39 -12.14 9.44 -20.28
CA VAL A 39 -11.81 8.05 -20.64
C VAL A 39 -12.32 7.01 -19.64
N LEU A 40 -12.62 7.38 -18.39
CA LEU A 40 -13.17 6.48 -17.35
C LEU A 40 -14.67 6.70 -17.11
N THR A 41 -15.18 7.89 -17.43
CA THR A 41 -16.61 8.28 -17.30
C THR A 41 -17.40 8.19 -18.61
N GLY A 42 -16.75 8.00 -19.75
CA GLY A 42 -17.38 7.99 -21.08
C GLY A 42 -18.22 6.76 -21.44
N SER A 43 -18.49 5.85 -20.49
CA SER A 43 -19.33 4.66 -20.73
C SER A 43 -20.69 4.84 -20.05
N THR A 44 -21.78 4.49 -20.73
CA THR A 44 -23.19 4.71 -20.32
C THR A 44 -23.62 4.09 -18.98
N LYS A 45 -22.71 3.41 -18.26
CA LYS A 45 -22.88 2.80 -16.93
C LYS A 45 -21.91 3.35 -15.88
N SER A 46 -21.19 4.45 -16.18
CA SER A 46 -20.24 5.02 -15.24
C SER A 46 -20.95 5.63 -14.03
N PRO A 47 -20.41 5.47 -12.81
CA PRO A 47 -20.97 6.03 -11.61
C PRO A 47 -21.11 7.55 -11.75
N LYS A 48 -22.28 8.07 -11.34
CA LYS A 48 -22.69 9.48 -11.49
C LYS A 48 -21.70 10.48 -10.86
N ASP A 49 -20.88 10.01 -9.93
CA ASP A 49 -19.98 10.83 -9.11
C ASP A 49 -18.53 10.30 -9.19
N ALA A 50 -17.77 10.72 -10.22
CA ALA A 50 -16.34 10.43 -10.33
C ALA A 50 -15.56 10.87 -9.07
N HIS A 51 -16.02 11.94 -8.42
CA HIS A 51 -15.50 12.44 -7.16
C HIS A 51 -15.66 11.45 -5.99
N ALA A 52 -16.77 10.69 -5.96
CA ALA A 52 -16.98 9.68 -4.93
C ALA A 52 -16.01 8.50 -5.08
N VAL A 53 -15.67 8.13 -6.32
CA VAL A 53 -14.67 7.09 -6.59
C VAL A 53 -13.27 7.57 -6.21
N ALA A 54 -12.91 8.80 -6.55
CA ALA A 54 -11.65 9.41 -6.13
C ALA A 54 -11.49 9.39 -4.60
N GLN A 55 -12.53 9.76 -3.86
CA GLN A 55 -12.57 9.68 -2.40
C GLN A 55 -12.32 8.27 -1.86
N GLN A 56 -12.86 7.23 -2.49
CA GLN A 56 -12.58 5.84 -2.09
C GLN A 56 -11.13 5.44 -2.39
N CYS A 57 -10.57 5.84 -3.54
CA CYS A 57 -9.16 5.59 -3.85
C CYS A 57 -8.22 6.25 -2.84
N TYR A 58 -8.49 7.49 -2.42
CA TYR A 58 -7.71 8.15 -1.36
C TYR A 58 -7.82 7.42 -0.01
N ARG A 59 -9.02 6.98 0.38
CA ARG A 59 -9.23 6.20 1.61
C ARG A 59 -8.47 4.87 1.57
N ALA A 60 -8.51 4.17 0.45
CA ALA A 60 -7.79 2.91 0.29
C ALA A 60 -6.26 3.13 0.27
N ALA A 61 -5.75 4.21 -0.34
CA ALA A 61 -4.33 4.55 -0.30
C ALA A 61 -3.82 4.75 1.13
N ILE A 62 -4.62 5.35 2.03
CA ILE A 62 -4.28 5.49 3.45
C ILE A 62 -4.13 4.12 4.13
N VAL A 63 -5.03 3.18 3.84
CA VAL A 63 -4.96 1.82 4.39
C VAL A 63 -3.69 1.11 3.92
N TYR A 64 -3.37 1.18 2.63
CA TYR A 64 -2.11 0.60 2.12
C TYR A 64 -0.88 1.28 2.73
N ALA A 65 -0.91 2.59 2.99
CA ALA A 65 0.18 3.28 3.68
C ALA A 65 0.40 2.75 5.10
N ALA A 66 -0.68 2.44 5.83
CA ALA A 66 -0.59 1.80 7.15
C ALA A 66 0.03 0.39 7.05
N PHE A 67 -0.34 -0.40 6.02
CA PHE A 67 0.27 -1.70 5.75
C PHE A 67 1.77 -1.59 5.43
N VAL A 68 2.19 -0.61 4.63
CA VAL A 68 3.62 -0.35 4.37
C VAL A 68 4.36 -0.03 5.67
N GLY A 69 3.79 0.81 6.54
CA GLY A 69 4.39 1.13 7.84
C GLY A 69 4.55 -0.11 8.72
N PHE A 70 3.51 -0.94 8.81
CA PHE A 70 3.55 -2.17 9.62
C PHE A 70 4.53 -3.22 9.06
N CYS A 71 4.41 -3.57 7.78
CA CYS A 71 5.29 -4.56 7.13
C CYS A 71 6.73 -4.06 7.03
N GLY A 72 6.95 -2.76 6.79
CA GLY A 72 8.27 -2.15 6.77
C GLY A 72 8.96 -2.18 8.13
N CYS A 73 8.22 -1.90 9.21
CA CYS A 73 8.72 -2.08 10.58
C CYS A 73 9.12 -3.54 10.86
N GLN A 74 8.33 -4.51 10.41
CA GLN A 74 8.65 -5.93 10.57
C GLN A 74 9.90 -6.35 9.80
N ILE A 75 10.07 -5.91 8.55
CA ILE A 75 11.29 -6.14 7.76
C ILE A 75 12.50 -5.51 8.46
N GLY A 76 12.35 -4.26 8.90
CA GLY A 76 13.40 -3.52 9.60
C GLY A 76 13.85 -4.26 10.86
N MET A 77 12.91 -4.64 11.73
CA MET A 77 13.21 -5.40 12.96
C MET A 77 13.81 -6.77 12.66
N ASN A 78 13.32 -7.48 11.65
CA ASN A 78 13.86 -8.77 11.23
C ASN A 78 15.30 -8.63 10.70
N ALA A 79 15.61 -7.57 9.93
CA ALA A 79 16.96 -7.26 9.49
C ALA A 79 17.89 -6.92 10.68
N ARG A 80 17.38 -6.25 11.73
CA ARG A 80 18.16 -6.00 12.95
C ARG A 80 18.39 -7.28 13.76
N HIS A 81 17.40 -8.16 13.86
CA HIS A 81 17.54 -9.47 14.51
C HIS A 81 18.52 -10.38 13.76
N ALA A 82 18.48 -10.42 12.43
CA ALA A 82 19.43 -11.18 11.61
C ALA A 82 20.88 -10.68 11.81
N ARG A 83 21.09 -9.37 11.94
CA ARG A 83 22.43 -8.80 12.23
C ARG A 83 22.88 -8.97 13.69
N GLY A 84 21.95 -9.15 14.63
CA GLY A 84 22.28 -9.46 16.04
C GLY A 84 22.56 -10.94 16.31
N ALA A 85 22.09 -11.84 15.43
CA ALA A 85 22.36 -13.28 15.49
C ALA A 85 23.72 -13.68 14.90
N VAL A 86 24.36 -12.82 14.09
CA VAL A 86 25.76 -12.95 13.68
C VAL A 86 26.64 -12.28 14.75
N ARG A 87 26.74 -12.91 15.91
CA ARG A 87 27.92 -12.79 16.77
C ARG A 87 28.65 -14.12 16.66
N ILE A 88 29.74 -14.11 15.87
CA ILE A 88 30.79 -15.13 15.90
C ILE A 88 31.41 -15.23 17.29
#